data_AF-A0A3L6RBA8-F1
#
_entry.id   AF-A0A3L6RBA8-F1
#
_cell.length_a   1.000
_cell.length_b   1.000
_cell.length_c   1.000
_cell.angle_alpha   90.00
_cell.angle_beta   90.00
_cell.angle_gamma   90.00
#
_symmetry.space_group_name_H-M   'P 1'
#
loop_
_entity.id
_entity.type
_entity.pdbx_description
1 polymer ?
#
loop_
_entity_poly.entity_id
_entity_poly.type
_entity_poly.pdbx_seq_one_letter_code
_entity_poly.pdbx_strand_id
1 'polypeptide(L)'
;MWQNRGKLSEEDAQELIRPFSIEEIERALKEMDPSSAPGPYELPVGFYREFWEEIKDTLLEMFHDLYSGNLNLCRLNYGLISLIPKLKEANNIKQYRPICLLNMDYKLFTKVLTMRLTTFADKLISAT
;
A
#
# COMPACT_ATOMS: atom_id res chain seq x y z
N MET A 1 -32.65 -14.28 -1.40
CA MET A 1 -32.66 -12.93 -2.04
C MET A 1 -31.31 -12.20 -1.93
N TRP A 2 -30.17 -12.90 -2.03
CA TRP A 2 -28.82 -12.29 -1.90
C TRP A 2 -27.85 -12.78 -2.97
N GLN A 3 -28.34 -13.36 -4.08
CA GLN A 3 -27.47 -14.16 -4.94
C GLN A 3 -26.56 -13.34 -5.87
N ASN A 4 -26.69 -12.00 -5.97
CA ASN A 4 -25.91 -11.17 -6.91
C ASN A 4 -25.62 -9.72 -6.45
N ARG A 5 -25.70 -9.40 -5.14
CA ARG A 5 -25.28 -8.06 -4.64
C ARG A 5 -23.93 -8.17 -3.95
N GLY A 6 -23.02 -7.22 -4.24
CA GLY A 6 -21.68 -7.18 -3.62
C GLY A 6 -20.70 -8.24 -4.13
N LYS A 7 -20.86 -8.69 -5.37
CA LYS A 7 -19.96 -9.67 -6.02
C LYS A 7 -19.51 -9.14 -7.37
N LEU A 8 -18.22 -9.30 -7.67
CA LEU A 8 -17.65 -8.98 -8.99
C LEU A 8 -18.12 -9.99 -10.05
N SER A 9 -18.21 -9.55 -11.30
CA SER A 9 -18.27 -10.49 -12.42
C SER A 9 -16.95 -11.26 -12.53
N GLU A 10 -16.94 -12.34 -13.31
CA GLU A 10 -15.69 -13.08 -13.54
C GLU A 10 -14.66 -12.18 -14.22
N GLU A 11 -15.09 -11.38 -15.20
CA GLU A 11 -14.23 -10.44 -15.92
C GLU A 11 -13.64 -9.37 -14.99
N ASP A 12 -14.46 -8.78 -14.11
CA ASP A 12 -14.01 -7.81 -13.10
C ASP A 12 -13.02 -8.45 -12.11
N ALA A 13 -13.27 -9.70 -11.71
CA ALA A 13 -12.40 -10.43 -10.81
C ALA A 13 -11.04 -10.73 -11.46
N GLN A 14 -11.04 -11.17 -12.73
CA GLN A 14 -9.81 -11.41 -13.50
C GLN A 14 -9.01 -10.12 -13.69
N GLU A 15 -9.68 -9.00 -13.96
CA GLU A 15 -9.02 -7.69 -14.06
C GLU A 15 -8.40 -7.26 -12.72
N LEU A 16 -9.10 -7.48 -11.60
CA LEU A 16 -8.59 -7.15 -10.26
C LEU A 16 -7.32 -7.93 -9.91
N ILE A 17 -7.25 -9.22 -10.29
CA ILE A 17 -6.16 -10.14 -9.97
C ILE A 17 -5.12 -10.29 -11.10
N ARG A 18 -5.15 -9.45 -12.14
CA ARG A 18 -4.18 -9.54 -13.23
C ARG A 18 -2.74 -9.31 -12.72
N PRO A 19 -1.70 -9.80 -13.42
CA PRO A 19 -0.31 -9.47 -13.09
C PRO A 19 -0.03 -7.97 -13.01
N PHE A 20 0.96 -7.59 -12.21
CA PHE A 20 1.36 -6.20 -12.04
C PHE A 20 2.15 -5.67 -13.25
N SER A 21 1.99 -4.38 -13.56
CA SER A 21 2.74 -3.67 -14.61
C SER A 21 3.59 -2.53 -14.04
N ILE A 22 4.60 -2.08 -14.78
CA ILE A 22 5.45 -0.96 -14.38
C ILE A 22 4.63 0.32 -14.27
N GLU A 23 3.70 0.54 -15.20
CA GLU A 23 2.91 1.77 -15.31
C GLU A 23 1.99 1.95 -14.09
N GLU A 24 1.40 0.87 -13.59
CA GLU A 24 0.56 0.96 -12.39
C GLU A 24 1.37 1.21 -11.11
N ILE A 25 2.58 0.65 -11.02
CA ILE A 25 3.50 0.87 -9.90
C ILE A 25 3.99 2.32 -9.92
N GLU A 26 4.40 2.83 -11.08
CA GLU A 26 4.84 4.21 -11.26
C GLU A 26 3.73 5.21 -10.91
N ARG A 27 2.51 4.96 -11.39
CA ARG A 27 1.35 5.79 -11.06
C ARG A 27 1.09 5.82 -9.56
N ALA A 28 1.12 4.66 -8.90
CA ALA A 28 0.98 4.58 -7.45
C ALA A 28 2.06 5.37 -6.73
N LEU A 29 3.32 5.24 -7.14
CA LEU A 29 4.46 5.97 -6.57
C LEU A 29 4.29 7.49 -6.71
N LYS A 30 3.79 7.97 -7.86
CA LYS A 30 3.51 9.40 -8.11
C LYS A 30 2.37 9.95 -7.24
N GLU A 31 1.38 9.13 -6.90
CA GLU A 31 0.27 9.53 -6.02
C GLU A 31 0.58 9.46 -4.53
N MET A 32 1.70 8.84 -4.12
CA MET A 32 2.10 8.80 -2.71
C MET A 32 2.50 10.19 -2.18
N ASP A 33 2.36 10.40 -0.88
CA ASP A 33 2.79 11.66 -0.24
C ASP A 33 4.32 11.67 -0.09
N PRO A 34 5.05 12.61 -0.74
CA PRO A 34 6.50 12.71 -0.62
C PRO A 34 6.95 13.11 0.79
N SER A 35 6.07 13.73 1.60
CA SER A 35 6.34 14.12 2.98
C SER A 35 6.06 13.02 4.00
N SER A 36 5.62 11.84 3.54
CA SER A 36 5.37 10.72 4.43
C SER A 36 6.65 10.25 5.14
N ALA A 37 6.54 10.03 6.46
CA ALA A 37 7.67 9.60 7.26
C ALA A 37 8.20 8.23 6.79
N PRO A 38 9.53 8.06 6.66
CA PRO A 38 10.11 6.81 6.22
C PRO A 38 9.95 5.72 7.29
N GLY A 39 10.05 4.47 6.83
CA GLY A 39 10.09 3.31 7.72
C GLY A 39 11.48 3.11 8.33
N PRO A 40 11.72 1.97 8.99
CA PRO A 40 13.01 1.61 9.60
C PRO A 40 14.21 1.66 8.64
N TYR A 41 14.02 1.48 7.34
CA TYR A 41 15.11 1.60 6.35
C TYR A 41 15.41 3.04 5.92
N GLU A 42 14.69 4.03 6.46
CA GLU A 42 14.94 5.45 6.24
C GLU A 42 14.87 5.94 4.78
N LEU A 43 14.42 5.10 3.83
CA LEU A 43 14.21 5.48 2.43
C LEU A 43 12.82 6.14 2.25
N PRO A 44 12.75 7.45 1.93
CA PRO A 44 11.49 8.15 1.71
C PRO A 44 10.97 7.95 0.28
N VAL A 45 9.70 8.29 0.04
CA VAL A 45 9.09 8.25 -1.31
C VAL A 45 9.91 9.05 -2.34
N GLY A 46 10.51 10.16 -1.93
CA GLY A 46 11.37 10.98 -2.79
C GLY A 46 12.57 10.21 -3.37
N PHE A 47 13.17 9.31 -2.60
CA PHE A 47 14.27 8.46 -3.07
C PHE A 47 13.81 7.59 -4.24
N TYR A 48 12.66 6.92 -4.10
CA TYR A 48 12.16 6.03 -5.15
C TYR A 48 11.74 6.75 -6.41
N ARG A 49 11.31 8.01 -6.29
CA ARG A 49 10.99 8.85 -7.46
C ARG A 49 12.25 9.32 -8.18
N GLU A 50 13.27 9.72 -7.42
CA GLU A 50 14.54 10.20 -7.97
C GLU A 50 15.28 9.08 -8.71
N PHE A 51 15.36 7.89 -8.09
CA PHE A 51 16.07 6.73 -8.63
C PHE A 51 15.14 5.74 -9.34
N TRP A 52 14.02 6.23 -9.89
CA TRP A 52 13.00 5.36 -10.48
C TRP A 52 13.56 4.47 -11.60
N GLU A 53 14.37 5.05 -12.49
CA GLU A 53 14.92 4.34 -13.63
C GLU A 53 15.83 3.17 -13.22
N GLU A 54 16.53 3.31 -12.10
CA GLU A 54 17.44 2.30 -11.55
C GLU A 54 16.72 1.20 -10.77
N ILE A 55 15.58 1.49 -10.16
CA ILE A 55 14.92 0.57 -9.22
C ILE A 55 13.63 -0.07 -9.76
N LYS A 56 13.05 0.46 -10.83
CA LYS A 56 11.73 0.03 -11.35
C LYS A 56 11.66 -1.47 -11.64
N ASP A 57 12.72 -2.04 -12.19
CA ASP A 57 12.74 -3.46 -12.56
C ASP A 57 12.81 -4.35 -11.31
N THR A 58 13.62 -3.97 -10.31
CA THR A 58 13.66 -4.66 -9.02
C THR A 58 12.33 -4.57 -8.28
N LEU A 59 11.66 -3.42 -8.31
CA LEU A 59 10.32 -3.28 -7.73
C LEU A 59 9.32 -4.17 -8.46
N LEU A 60 9.34 -4.19 -9.79
CA LEU A 60 8.46 -5.06 -10.58
C LEU A 60 8.67 -6.54 -10.23
N GLU A 61 9.91 -7.00 -10.13
CA GLU A 61 10.25 -8.35 -9.68
C GLU A 61 9.66 -8.65 -8.29
N MET A 62 9.79 -7.72 -7.33
CA MET A 62 9.17 -7.87 -6.00
C MET A 62 7.64 -7.96 -6.07
N PHE A 63 6.99 -7.21 -6.97
CA PHE A 63 5.55 -7.31 -7.21
C PHE A 63 5.16 -8.66 -7.84
N HIS A 64 5.99 -9.22 -8.72
CA HIS A 64 5.78 -10.57 -9.25
C HIS A 64 5.95 -11.65 -8.18
N ASP A 65 6.94 -11.52 -7.29
CA ASP A 65 7.10 -12.42 -6.15
C ASP A 65 5.89 -12.33 -5.19
N LEU A 66 5.34 -11.13 -4.98
CA LEU A 66 4.10 -10.95 -4.23
C LEU A 66 2.94 -11.68 -4.92
N TYR A 67 2.81 -11.51 -6.23
CA TYR A 67 1.76 -12.14 -7.04
C TYR A 67 1.82 -13.67 -7.00
N SER A 68 3.02 -14.24 -7.09
CA SER A 68 3.25 -15.69 -7.03
C SER A 68 3.22 -16.26 -5.61
N GLY A 69 3.08 -15.43 -4.58
CA GLY A 69 3.08 -15.87 -3.17
C GLY A 69 4.45 -16.25 -2.63
N ASN A 70 5.53 -15.88 -3.33
CA ASN A 70 6.92 -16.18 -2.95
C ASN A 70 7.56 -15.08 -2.08
N LEU A 71 6.95 -13.90 -2.01
CA LEU A 71 7.48 -12.78 -1.25
C LEU A 71 7.28 -12.97 0.27
N ASN A 72 8.38 -12.95 1.02
CA ASN A 72 8.33 -12.98 2.48
C ASN A 72 7.93 -11.60 3.05
N LEU A 73 6.63 -11.43 3.32
CA LEU A 73 6.08 -10.20 3.87
C LEU A 73 6.49 -9.91 5.32
N CYS A 74 6.94 -10.91 6.11
CA CYS A 74 7.29 -10.72 7.52
C CYS A 74 8.49 -9.78 7.72
N ARG A 75 9.35 -9.63 6.70
CA ARG A 75 10.47 -8.67 6.76
C ARG A 75 10.05 -7.28 6.27
N LEU A 76 9.06 -7.20 5.39
CA LEU A 76 8.60 -5.96 4.77
C LEU A 76 7.55 -5.24 5.63
N ASN A 77 6.77 -5.98 6.41
CA ASN A 77 5.82 -5.44 7.39
C ASN A 77 6.49 -5.04 8.73
N TYR A 78 7.81 -5.17 8.84
CA TYR A 78 8.55 -4.65 9.98
C TYR A 78 8.46 -3.12 10.02
N GLY A 79 8.01 -2.57 11.15
CA GLY A 79 7.76 -1.15 11.29
C GLY A 79 8.11 -0.63 12.68
N LEU A 80 8.37 0.68 12.76
CA LEU A 80 8.63 1.37 14.01
C LEU A 80 7.31 1.92 14.57
N ILE A 81 6.94 1.51 15.77
CA ILE A 81 5.79 2.11 16.47
C ILE A 81 6.27 3.37 17.18
N SER A 82 5.75 4.53 16.75
CA SER A 82 5.98 5.82 17.39
C SER A 82 4.70 6.32 18.08
N LEU A 83 4.82 7.07 19.16
CA LEU A 83 3.69 7.60 19.93
C LEU A 83 3.54 9.09 19.68
N ILE A 84 2.45 9.49 19.02
CA ILE A 84 2.14 10.91 18.78
C ILE A 84 1.18 11.41 19.87
N PRO A 85 1.52 12.48 20.61
CA PRO A 85 0.64 13.01 21.65
C PRO A 85 -0.63 13.61 21.03
N LYS A 86 -1.80 13.35 21.64
CA LYS A 86 -3.11 13.92 21.25
C LYS A 86 -3.29 15.35 21.76
N LEU A 87 -2.62 15.70 22.84
CA LEU A 87 -2.69 16.99 23.52
C LEU A 87 -1.32 17.40 24.07
N LYS A 88 -1.14 18.70 24.31
CA LYS A 88 0.04 19.25 24.98
C LYS A 88 0.15 18.64 26.38
N GLU A 89 1.36 18.23 26.78
CA GLU A 89 1.64 17.63 28.11
C GLU A 89 0.95 16.27 28.35
N ALA A 90 0.89 15.42 27.32
CA ALA A 90 0.38 14.06 27.47
C ALA A 90 1.18 13.26 28.52
N ASN A 91 0.51 12.82 29.59
CA ASN A 91 1.08 12.16 30.76
C ASN A 91 0.57 10.74 30.99
N ASN A 92 -0.35 10.24 30.15
CA ASN A 92 -0.81 8.86 30.18
C ASN A 92 -0.91 8.26 28.77
N ILE A 93 -0.78 6.94 28.66
CA ILE A 93 -0.72 6.23 27.37
C ILE A 93 -1.98 6.41 26.50
N LYS A 94 -3.16 6.60 27.12
CA LYS A 94 -4.43 6.82 26.39
C LYS A 94 -4.45 8.16 25.64
N GLN A 95 -3.59 9.10 26.04
CA GLN A 95 -3.40 10.40 25.41
C GLN A 95 -2.44 10.36 24.22
N TYR A 96 -1.88 9.19 23.87
CA TYR A 96 -1.06 9.03 22.67
C TYR A 96 -1.84 8.29 21.57
N ARG A 97 -1.46 8.55 20.32
CA ARG A 97 -1.86 7.77 19.15
C ARG A 97 -0.63 6.96 18.71
N PRO A 98 -0.68 5.62 18.75
CA PRO A 98 0.36 4.84 18.12
C PRO A 98 0.27 5.01 16.60
N ILE A 99 1.40 5.28 15.96
CA ILE A 99 1.57 5.21 14.52
C ILE A 99 2.62 4.15 14.21
N CYS A 100 2.36 3.30 13.21
CA CYS A 100 3.35 2.35 12.72
C CYS A 100 3.99 2.91 11.45
N LEU A 101 5.29 3.15 11.49
CA LEU A 101 6.08 3.58 10.36
C LEU A 101 6.56 2.34 9.59
N LEU A 102 5.90 2.06 8.47
CA LEU A 102 6.22 0.93 7.59
C LEU A 102 7.22 1.35 6.50
N ASN A 103 7.97 0.37 5.99
CA ASN A 103 8.86 0.55 4.84
C ASN A 103 8.08 0.96 3.58
N MET A 104 8.75 1.69 2.69
CA MET A 104 8.15 2.27 1.50
C MET A 104 7.59 1.17 0.59
N ASP A 105 8.33 0.09 0.34
CA ASP A 105 7.92 -1.03 -0.52
C ASP A 105 6.57 -1.61 -0.09
N TYR A 106 6.40 -1.82 1.23
CA TYR A 106 5.15 -2.31 1.77
C TYR A 106 4.00 -1.32 1.57
N LYS A 107 4.25 -0.01 1.82
CA LYS A 107 3.28 1.05 1.54
C LYS A 107 2.91 1.06 0.05
N LEU A 108 3.86 0.88 -0.85
CA LEU A 108 3.66 0.85 -2.29
C LEU A 108 2.77 -0.34 -2.71
N PHE A 109 3.01 -1.55 -2.19
CA PHE A 109 2.11 -2.69 -2.42
C PHE A 109 0.67 -2.36 -2.02
N THR A 110 0.47 -1.83 -0.81
CA THR A 110 -0.88 -1.51 -0.33
C THR A 110 -1.55 -0.41 -1.14
N LYS A 111 -0.78 0.58 -1.62
CA LYS A 111 -1.27 1.66 -2.48
C LYS A 111 -1.73 1.11 -3.83
N VAL A 112 -0.92 0.29 -4.51
CA VAL A 112 -1.30 -0.34 -5.79
C VAL A 112 -2.55 -1.20 -5.62
N LEU A 113 -2.59 -2.06 -4.60
CA LEU A 113 -3.74 -2.92 -4.32
C LEU A 113 -5.01 -2.12 -4.02
N THR A 114 -4.89 -1.03 -3.26
CA THR A 114 -6.01 -0.13 -2.96
C THR A 114 -6.50 0.54 -4.24
N MET A 115 -5.61 1.04 -5.09
CA MET A 115 -5.99 1.67 -6.36
C MET A 115 -6.72 0.70 -7.27
N ARG A 116 -6.33 -0.57 -7.32
CA ARG A 116 -7.07 -1.62 -8.03
C ARG A 116 -8.44 -1.89 -7.41
N LEU A 117 -8.51 -2.02 -6.08
CA LEU A 117 -9.78 -2.31 -5.41
C LEU A 117 -10.79 -1.15 -5.55
N THR A 118 -10.30 0.10 -5.51
CA THR A 118 -11.13 1.29 -5.61
C THR A 118 -11.90 1.37 -6.93
N THR A 119 -11.36 0.86 -8.05
CA THR A 119 -12.08 0.86 -9.34
C THR A 119 -13.33 -0.03 -9.34
N PHE A 120 -13.46 -0.93 -8.35
CA PHE A 120 -14.61 -1.81 -8.21
C PHE A 120 -15.40 -1.54 -6.92
N ALA A 121 -15.02 -0.55 -6.12
CA ALA A 121 -15.65 -0.27 -4.83
C ALA A 121 -17.16 -0.04 -4.95
N ASP A 122 -17.62 0.67 -5.99
CA ASP A 122 -19.04 0.95 -6.25
C ASP A 122 -19.87 -0.32 -6.53
N LYS A 123 -19.23 -1.39 -7.01
CA LYS A 123 -19.87 -2.69 -7.27
C LYS A 123 -19.93 -3.56 -6.02
N LEU A 124 -18.98 -3.34 -5.10
CA LEU A 124 -18.78 -4.15 -3.89
C LEU A 124 -19.48 -3.55 -2.67
N ILE A 125 -19.60 -2.24 -2.61
CA ILE A 125 -20.12 -1.49 -1.47
C ILE A 125 -21.42 -0.81 -1.91
N SER A 126 -22.51 -1.06 -1.18
CA SER A 126 -23.78 -0.38 -1.44
C SER A 126 -23.63 1.12 -1.21
N ALA A 127 -24.19 1.94 -2.12
CA ALA A 127 -24.48 3.33 -1.79
C ALA A 127 -25.33 3.36 -0.50
N THR A 128 -24.85 4.09 0.50
CA THR A 128 -25.60 4.39 1.71
C THR A 128 -26.46 5.62 1.47
#